data_AF-A0AAD7NSY3-F1
#
_entry.id   AF-A0AAD7NSY3-F1
#
_cell.length_a   1.000
_cell.length_b   1.000
_cell.length_c   1.000
_cell.angle_alpha   90.00
_cell.angle_beta   90.00
_cell.angle_gamma   90.00
#
_symmetry.space_group_name_H-M   'P 1'
#
loop_
_entity.id
_entity.type
_entity.pdbx_description
1 polymer ?
#
loop_
_entity_poly.entity_id
_entity_poly.type
_entity_poly.pdbx_seq_one_letter_code
_entity_poly.pdbx_strand_id
1 'polypeptide(L)'
;MSDIELDDLSKRAPRAAEIPGPLSIGSNEWVPDAVSSYWAWSTASLLILISLILSVSPRLLLFLSETANAPEKRTVLTSLESFLAIHSSIWLSAIAISLVLNIPSLPPVDVVPRHQSAPRHPLLIPLAVAGSLSAFLAYNTKAVGSLANIVFVGSGTIGLWGAWAAVFGDSSSVSKKTGADKHTSAFIFGNKSAASVQKKEWLKKRKA
;
A
#
# COMPACT_ATOMS: atom_id res chain seq x y z
N MET A 1 17.37 44.43 -27.17
CA MET A 1 17.42 43.34 -26.17
C MET A 1 16.42 43.72 -25.09
N SER A 2 15.25 43.08 -25.11
CA SER A 2 14.19 43.28 -24.12
C SER A 2 14.11 42.02 -23.29
N ASP A 3 14.52 42.11 -22.03
CA ASP A 3 14.43 41.04 -21.06
C ASP A 3 12.94 40.72 -20.82
N ILE A 4 12.54 39.51 -21.21
CA ILE A 4 11.21 38.97 -20.92
C ILE A 4 11.29 38.38 -19.51
N GLU A 5 10.95 39.19 -18.51
CA GLU A 5 10.68 38.69 -17.15
C GLU A 5 9.50 37.71 -17.21
N LEU A 6 9.74 36.50 -16.72
CA LEU A 6 8.73 35.46 -16.56
C LEU A 6 7.92 35.78 -15.32
N ASP A 7 6.67 36.22 -15.52
CA ASP A 7 5.70 36.41 -14.44
C ASP A 7 5.52 35.11 -13.63
N ASP A 8 5.69 35.23 -12.31
CA ASP A 8 5.52 34.16 -11.34
C ASP A 8 4.03 33.77 -11.22
N LEU A 9 3.66 32.67 -11.89
CA LEU A 9 2.30 32.14 -11.95
C LEU A 9 1.82 31.51 -10.64
N SER A 10 2.64 31.47 -9.58
CA SER A 10 2.24 30.93 -8.27
C SER A 10 1.18 31.77 -7.55
N LYS A 11 0.98 33.04 -7.96
CA LYS A 11 0.09 34.00 -7.27
C LYS A 11 -1.29 34.15 -7.88
N ARG A 12 -1.62 33.46 -8.98
CA ARG A 12 -2.90 33.65 -9.67
C ARG A 12 -3.97 32.71 -9.11
N ALA A 13 -4.73 33.21 -8.13
CA ALA A 13 -5.97 32.57 -7.69
C ALA A 13 -6.94 32.42 -8.89
N PRO A 14 -7.63 31.27 -9.05
CA PRO A 14 -8.55 31.08 -10.16
C PRO A 14 -9.81 31.93 -9.95
N ARG A 15 -10.06 32.83 -10.89
CA ARG A 15 -11.34 33.56 -11.03
C ARG A 15 -12.43 32.54 -11.35
N ALA A 16 -13.41 32.42 -10.47
CA ALA A 16 -14.62 31.64 -10.69
C ALA A 16 -15.33 32.14 -11.96
N ALA A 17 -15.45 31.26 -12.95
CA ALA A 17 -16.33 31.47 -14.10
C ALA A 17 -17.73 31.00 -13.68
N GLU A 18 -18.70 31.91 -13.69
CA GLU A 18 -20.13 31.62 -13.58
C GLU A 18 -20.57 30.69 -14.72
N ILE A 19 -21.20 29.56 -14.36
CA ILE A 19 -21.95 28.70 -15.29
C ILE A 19 -23.42 28.70 -14.82
N PRO A 20 -24.40 28.97 -15.69
CA PRO A 20 -25.81 29.00 -15.34
C PRO A 20 -26.46 27.60 -15.38
N GLY A 21 -27.24 27.28 -14.33
CA GLY A 21 -28.36 26.31 -14.39
C GLY A 21 -28.07 24.88 -13.91
N PRO A 22 -28.90 24.32 -12.99
CA PRO A 22 -28.67 22.99 -12.41
C PRO A 22 -29.26 21.92 -13.33
N LEU A 23 -28.39 21.21 -14.06
CA LEU A 23 -28.76 19.89 -14.57
C LEU A 23 -28.66 18.91 -13.38
N SER A 24 -29.81 18.45 -12.92
CA SER A 24 -30.00 17.37 -11.98
C SER A 24 -29.41 16.07 -12.54
N ILE A 25 -28.10 15.92 -12.46
CA ILE A 25 -27.41 14.64 -12.58
C ILE A 25 -27.48 14.03 -11.19
N GLY A 26 -28.17 12.89 -11.09
CA GLY A 26 -28.50 12.21 -9.85
C GLY A 26 -27.38 12.27 -8.83
N SER A 27 -27.64 12.97 -7.73
CA SER A 27 -26.84 12.93 -6.53
C SER A 27 -26.94 11.52 -5.93
N ASN A 28 -26.19 10.58 -6.50
CA ASN A 28 -25.51 9.61 -5.65
C ASN A 28 -24.52 10.43 -4.84
N GLU A 29 -25.03 11.05 -3.79
CA GLU A 29 -24.21 11.54 -2.69
C GLU A 29 -23.29 10.38 -2.35
N TRP A 30 -22.01 10.56 -2.62
CA TRP A 30 -20.96 9.75 -2.07
C TRP A 30 -21.00 9.98 -0.56
N VAL A 31 -21.96 9.33 0.10
CA VAL A 31 -21.83 9.01 1.52
C VAL A 31 -20.48 8.31 1.58
N PRO A 32 -19.46 8.88 2.26
CA PRO A 32 -18.23 8.17 2.53
C PRO A 32 -18.66 6.79 3.00
N ASP A 33 -18.15 5.71 2.40
CA ASP A 33 -18.55 4.33 2.74
C ASP A 33 -18.16 4.03 4.19
N ALA A 34 -18.90 4.60 5.14
CA ALA A 34 -18.65 4.57 6.56
C ALA A 34 -18.81 3.12 7.02
N VAL A 35 -19.77 2.41 6.43
CA VAL A 35 -19.95 0.96 6.59
C VAL A 35 -18.68 0.20 6.20
N SER A 36 -18.06 0.50 5.05
CA SER A 36 -16.81 -0.16 4.63
C SER A 36 -15.65 0.16 5.58
N SER A 37 -15.59 1.40 6.06
CA SER A 37 -14.57 1.86 7.00
C SER A 37 -14.73 1.21 8.36
N TYR A 38 -15.95 1.17 8.92
CA TYR A 38 -16.26 0.50 10.19
C TYR A 38 -16.04 -1.01 10.09
N TRP A 39 -16.40 -1.63 8.98
CA TRP A 39 -16.10 -3.05 8.72
C TRP A 39 -14.59 -3.28 8.71
N ALA A 40 -13.83 -2.49 7.95
CA ALA A 40 -12.37 -2.62 7.88
C ALA A 40 -11.71 -2.41 9.25
N TRP A 41 -12.13 -1.40 10.03
CA TRP A 41 -11.65 -1.16 11.39
C TRP A 41 -11.99 -2.31 12.35
N SER A 42 -13.22 -2.83 12.28
CA SER A 42 -13.66 -3.94 13.14
C SER A 42 -12.86 -5.21 12.83
N THR A 43 -12.71 -5.54 11.54
CA THR A 43 -11.93 -6.70 11.10
C THR A 43 -10.45 -6.54 11.43
N ALA A 44 -9.85 -5.37 11.18
CA ALA A 44 -8.46 -5.11 11.54
C ALA A 44 -8.22 -5.21 13.05
N SER A 45 -9.13 -4.67 13.86
CA SER A 45 -9.06 -4.75 15.33
C SER A 45 -9.07 -6.19 15.81
N LEU A 46 -9.97 -7.01 15.28
CA LEU A 46 -10.05 -8.43 15.60
C LEU A 46 -8.78 -9.19 15.18
N LEU A 47 -8.27 -8.94 13.97
CA LEU A 47 -7.05 -9.59 13.48
C LEU A 47 -5.81 -9.20 14.30
N ILE A 48 -5.69 -7.92 14.70
CA ILE A 48 -4.63 -7.46 15.60
C ILE A 48 -4.75 -8.11 16.97
N LEU A 49 -5.96 -8.19 17.51
CA LEU A 49 -6.19 -8.83 18.81
C LEU A 49 -5.76 -10.30 18.80
N ILE A 50 -6.18 -11.06 17.78
CA ILE A 50 -5.78 -12.47 17.61
C ILE A 50 -4.26 -12.56 17.43
N SER A 51 -3.68 -11.72 16.58
CA SER A 51 -2.23 -11.71 16.36
C SER A 51 -1.45 -11.45 17.65
N LEU A 52 -1.89 -10.47 18.45
CA LEU A 52 -1.26 -10.12 19.72
C LEU A 52 -1.36 -11.28 20.72
N ILE A 53 -2.51 -11.95 20.79
CA ILE A 53 -2.72 -13.14 21.63
C ILE A 53 -1.72 -14.24 21.25
N LEU A 54 -1.62 -14.56 19.95
CA LEU A 54 -0.69 -15.58 19.45
C LEU A 54 0.78 -15.21 19.65
N SER A 55 1.12 -13.92 19.56
CA SER A 55 2.51 -13.45 19.69
C SER A 55 2.99 -13.37 21.14
N VAL A 56 2.14 -12.91 22.08
CA VAL A 56 2.53 -12.68 23.48
C VAL A 56 2.38 -13.97 24.30
N SER A 57 1.33 -14.74 24.05
CA SER A 57 1.08 -15.98 24.79
C SER A 57 0.49 -17.03 23.86
N PRO A 58 1.32 -17.73 23.07
CA PRO A 58 0.86 -18.89 22.30
C PRO A 58 0.28 -19.98 23.24
N ARG A 59 0.61 -19.94 24.54
CA ARG A 59 0.01 -20.78 25.59
C ARG A 59 -1.48 -20.56 25.81
N LEU A 60 -2.01 -19.37 25.51
CA LEU A 60 -3.45 -19.14 25.59
C LEU A 60 -4.24 -19.99 24.59
N LEU A 61 -3.63 -20.47 23.51
CA LEU A 61 -4.26 -21.43 22.61
C LEU A 61 -4.63 -22.72 23.35
N LEU A 62 -3.77 -23.20 24.25
CA LEU A 62 -4.06 -24.41 25.02
C LEU A 62 -5.25 -24.20 25.94
N PHE A 63 -5.33 -23.04 26.59
CA PHE A 63 -6.46 -22.67 27.45
C PHE A 63 -7.77 -22.52 26.66
N LEU A 64 -7.74 -21.86 25.50
CA LEU A 64 -8.92 -21.71 24.63
C LEU A 64 -9.36 -23.04 23.99
N SER A 65 -8.41 -23.96 23.74
CA SER A 65 -8.69 -25.28 23.16
C SER A 65 -9.05 -26.34 24.19
N GLU A 66 -8.96 -26.02 25.49
CA GLU A 66 -9.28 -26.95 26.57
C GLU A 66 -10.79 -27.27 26.52
N THR A 67 -11.12 -28.41 25.92
CA THR A 67 -12.50 -28.91 25.87
C THR A 67 -12.77 -29.69 27.14
N ALA A 68 -13.96 -29.54 27.73
CA ALA A 68 -14.35 -30.22 28.97
C ALA A 68 -14.27 -31.76 28.91
N ASN A 69 -14.13 -32.34 27.71
CA ASN A 69 -14.08 -33.79 27.48
C ASN A 69 -12.66 -34.33 27.20
N ALA A 70 -11.61 -33.51 27.29
CA ALA A 70 -10.24 -33.96 27.05
C ALA A 70 -9.66 -34.65 28.31
N PRO A 71 -9.20 -35.92 28.23
CA PRO A 71 -8.75 -36.68 29.40
C PRO A 71 -7.38 -36.24 29.95
N GLU A 72 -6.59 -35.46 29.21
CA GLU A 72 -5.28 -34.98 29.66
C GLU A 72 -5.14 -33.47 29.49
N LYS A 73 -4.87 -32.78 30.62
CA LYS A 73 -4.61 -31.35 30.63
C LYS A 73 -3.22 -31.07 30.09
N ARG A 74 -3.14 -30.70 28.82
CA ARG A 74 -1.88 -30.42 28.15
C ARG A 74 -1.36 -29.03 28.55
N THR A 75 -0.24 -29.01 29.28
CA THR A 75 0.36 -27.77 29.82
C THR A 75 1.53 -27.23 28.98
N VAL A 76 2.02 -28.00 28.00
CA VAL A 76 3.19 -27.65 27.18
C VAL A 76 2.84 -27.67 25.69
N LEU A 77 3.23 -26.60 24.99
CA LEU A 77 3.11 -26.51 23.53
C LEU A 77 4.15 -27.40 22.85
N THR A 78 3.76 -28.02 21.75
CA THR A 78 4.75 -28.64 20.87
C THR A 78 5.56 -27.56 20.18
N SER A 79 6.80 -27.89 19.80
CA SER A 79 7.64 -26.99 19.01
C SER A 79 6.98 -26.61 17.68
N LEU A 80 6.14 -27.49 17.12
CA LEU A 80 5.38 -27.21 15.91
C LEU A 80 4.28 -26.18 16.14
N GLU A 81 3.49 -26.31 17.22
CA GLU A 81 2.44 -25.34 17.54
C GLU A 81 3.00 -23.96 17.83
N SER A 82 4.07 -23.88 18.63
CA SER A 82 4.72 -22.61 18.93
C SER A 82 5.26 -21.95 17.66
N PHE A 83 5.84 -22.73 16.75
CA PHE A 83 6.32 -22.24 15.47
C PHE A 83 5.17 -21.72 14.61
N LEU A 84 4.12 -22.52 14.41
CA LEU A 84 2.97 -22.13 13.60
C LEU A 84 2.26 -20.89 14.16
N ALA A 85 2.12 -20.79 15.49
CA ALA A 85 1.50 -19.65 16.15
C ALA A 85 2.26 -18.35 15.88
N ILE A 86 3.60 -18.36 15.98
CA ILE A 86 4.44 -17.18 15.71
C ILE A 86 4.37 -16.77 14.24
N HIS A 87 4.45 -17.73 13.30
CA HIS A 87 4.35 -17.38 11.88
C HIS A 87 2.95 -16.87 11.52
N SER A 88 1.90 -17.48 12.09
CA SER A 88 0.52 -17.05 11.86
C SER A 88 0.25 -15.65 12.40
N SER A 89 0.80 -15.28 13.57
CA SER A 89 0.66 -13.92 14.11
C SER A 89 1.30 -12.89 13.18
N ILE A 90 2.50 -13.16 12.66
CA ILE A 90 3.18 -12.27 11.71
C ILE A 90 2.33 -12.01 10.46
N TRP A 91 1.75 -13.06 9.87
CA TRP A 91 0.89 -12.92 8.69
C TRP A 91 -0.42 -12.20 9.00
N LEU A 92 -1.07 -12.50 10.13
CA LEU A 92 -2.30 -11.83 10.55
C LEU A 92 -2.08 -10.33 10.82
N SER A 93 -0.97 -9.97 11.47
CA SER A 93 -0.56 -8.57 11.65
C SER A 93 -0.38 -7.85 10.31
N ALA A 94 0.26 -8.51 9.35
CA ALA A 94 0.48 -7.93 8.02
C ALA A 94 -0.83 -7.62 7.29
N ILE A 95 -1.77 -8.56 7.35
CA ILE A 95 -3.10 -8.42 6.75
C ILE A 95 -3.86 -7.28 7.45
N ALA A 96 -3.83 -7.23 8.78
CA ALA A 96 -4.51 -6.19 9.53
C ALA A 96 -3.96 -4.79 9.22
N ILE A 97 -2.64 -4.64 9.19
CA ILE A 97 -1.98 -3.38 8.81
C ILE A 97 -2.38 -3.00 7.39
N SER A 98 -2.34 -3.94 6.45
CA SER A 98 -2.75 -3.64 5.07
C SER A 98 -4.22 -3.25 4.96
N LEU A 99 -5.09 -3.80 5.80
CA LEU A 99 -6.51 -3.47 5.79
C LEU A 99 -6.70 -2.01 6.24
N VAL A 100 -6.00 -1.58 7.29
CA VAL A 100 -6.00 -0.19 7.77
C VAL A 100 -5.42 0.76 6.73
N LEU A 101 -4.33 0.38 6.07
CA LEU A 101 -3.70 1.19 5.02
C LEU A 101 -4.57 1.32 3.75
N ASN A 102 -5.52 0.41 3.54
CA ASN A 102 -6.43 0.44 2.40
C ASN A 102 -7.73 1.20 2.68
N ILE A 103 -7.97 1.66 3.92
CA ILE A 103 -9.15 2.46 4.24
C ILE A 103 -9.09 3.77 3.43
N PRO A 104 -10.09 4.08 2.61
CA PRO A 104 -10.14 5.33 1.86
C PRO A 104 -10.31 6.49 2.86
N SER A 105 -9.21 7.14 3.23
CA SER A 105 -9.25 8.39 3.98
C SER A 105 -9.51 9.54 3.02
N LEU A 106 -10.73 10.09 3.07
CA LEU A 106 -11.08 11.33 2.38
C LEU A 106 -10.40 12.53 3.06
N PRO A 107 -9.68 13.39 2.33
CA PRO A 107 -9.66 14.80 2.64
C PRO A 107 -10.67 15.54 1.74
N PRO A 108 -11.58 16.37 2.31
CA PRO A 108 -12.31 17.36 1.54
C PRO A 108 -11.44 18.60 1.37
N VAL A 109 -10.32 18.51 0.65
CA VAL A 109 -9.58 19.70 0.21
C VAL A 109 -8.95 19.44 -1.16
N ASP A 110 -9.47 20.16 -2.14
CA ASP A 110 -8.96 20.48 -3.47
C ASP A 110 -8.03 19.48 -4.17
N VAL A 111 -8.59 18.97 -5.26
CA VAL A 111 -7.97 18.17 -6.32
C VAL A 111 -6.80 18.95 -6.95
N VAL A 112 -5.62 18.88 -6.34
CA VAL A 112 -4.39 18.87 -7.13
C VAL A 112 -4.37 17.51 -7.81
N PRO A 113 -4.30 17.41 -9.15
CA PRO A 113 -4.16 16.13 -9.83
C PRO A 113 -2.78 15.58 -9.47
N ARG A 114 -2.70 14.87 -8.34
CA ARG A 114 -1.52 14.13 -7.94
C ARG A 114 -1.34 13.09 -9.05
N HIS A 115 -0.32 13.33 -9.86
CA HIS A 115 0.07 12.47 -10.97
C HIS A 115 -0.08 11.01 -10.52
N GLN A 116 -1.01 10.30 -11.17
CA GLN A 116 -1.44 8.96 -10.82
C GLN A 116 -0.20 8.06 -10.78
N SER A 117 0.38 7.92 -9.60
CA SER A 117 1.41 6.92 -9.35
C SER A 117 0.69 5.60 -9.53
N ALA A 118 1.25 4.70 -10.33
CA ALA A 118 0.62 3.42 -10.65
C ALA A 118 0.06 2.79 -9.35
N PRO A 119 -1.19 2.27 -9.35
CA PRO A 119 -1.81 1.76 -8.14
C PRO A 119 -0.92 0.68 -7.51
N ARG A 120 -0.21 1.02 -6.43
CA ARG A 120 0.54 0.03 -5.67
C ARG A 120 -0.47 -0.82 -4.92
N HIS A 121 -0.36 -2.14 -5.05
CA HIS A 121 -1.21 -3.04 -4.28
C HIS A 121 -0.98 -2.78 -2.78
N PRO A 122 -2.01 -2.47 -1.98
CA PRO A 122 -1.87 -2.05 -0.58
C PRO A 122 -1.22 -3.14 0.30
N LEU A 123 -1.45 -4.41 -0.04
CA LEU A 123 -0.85 -5.56 0.65
C LEU A 123 0.65 -5.73 0.40
N LEU A 124 1.22 -5.08 -0.62
CA LEU A 124 2.57 -5.38 -1.09
C LEU A 124 3.62 -5.07 -0.02
N ILE A 125 3.55 -3.88 0.60
CA ILE A 125 4.52 -3.47 1.61
C ILE A 125 4.36 -4.30 2.90
N PRO A 126 3.15 -4.43 3.49
CA PRO A 126 2.98 -5.22 4.72
C PRO A 126 3.37 -6.69 4.55
N LEU A 127 2.99 -7.34 3.43
CA LEU A 127 3.34 -8.74 3.17
C LEU A 127 4.83 -8.94 2.88
N ALA A 128 5.49 -7.99 2.20
CA ALA A 128 6.93 -8.08 1.95
C ALA A 128 7.73 -8.05 3.27
N VAL A 129 7.36 -7.15 4.19
CA VAL A 129 7.97 -7.04 5.52
C VAL A 129 7.70 -8.31 6.34
N ALA A 130 6.44 -8.76 6.36
CA ALA A 130 6.04 -9.96 7.09
C ALA A 130 6.72 -11.23 6.55
N GLY A 131 6.79 -11.38 5.23
CA GLY A 131 7.51 -12.47 4.58
C GLY A 131 9.00 -12.48 4.90
N SER A 132 9.63 -11.30 4.92
CA SER A 132 11.06 -11.16 5.28
C SER A 132 11.31 -11.52 6.76
N LEU A 133 10.46 -11.03 7.67
CA LEU A 133 10.55 -11.35 9.09
C LEU A 133 10.29 -12.84 9.36
N SER A 134 9.27 -13.40 8.72
CA SER A 134 8.93 -14.82 8.77
C SER A 134 10.08 -15.67 8.24
N ALA A 135 10.70 -15.31 7.12
CA ALA A 135 11.86 -16.02 6.60
C ALA A 135 13.03 -15.98 7.60
N PHE A 136 13.35 -14.81 8.14
CA PHE A 136 14.43 -14.67 9.12
C PHE A 136 14.21 -15.55 10.36
N LEU A 137 13.00 -15.56 10.91
CA LEU A 137 12.68 -16.40 12.08
C LEU A 137 12.68 -17.90 11.76
N ALA A 138 12.17 -18.28 10.58
CA ALA A 138 12.18 -19.67 10.14
C ALA A 138 13.60 -20.21 9.97
N TYR A 139 14.50 -19.41 9.39
CA TYR A 139 15.91 -19.77 9.23
C TYR A 139 16.62 -20.02 10.56
N ASN A 140 16.27 -19.24 11.60
CA ASN A 140 16.86 -19.37 12.93
C ASN A 140 16.25 -20.51 13.76
N THR A 141 15.14 -21.11 13.33
CA THR A 141 14.43 -22.14 14.09
C THR A 141 14.87 -23.54 13.68
N LYS A 142 15.54 -24.26 14.60
CA LYS A 142 15.96 -25.66 14.38
C LYS A 142 14.96 -26.70 14.89
N ALA A 143 13.93 -26.27 15.62
CA ALA A 143 13.06 -27.17 16.38
C ALA A 143 12.06 -27.98 15.53
N VAL A 144 11.83 -27.61 14.27
CA VAL A 144 10.75 -28.17 13.42
C VAL A 144 11.27 -28.86 12.15
N GLY A 145 12.59 -29.07 12.06
CA GLY A 145 13.23 -29.79 10.95
C GLY A 145 12.95 -29.17 9.58
N SER A 146 12.51 -30.01 8.62
CA SER A 146 12.28 -29.61 7.22
C SER A 146 11.19 -28.54 7.04
N LEU A 147 10.21 -28.47 7.95
CA LEU A 147 9.13 -27.48 7.87
C LEU A 147 9.68 -26.04 7.94
N ALA A 148 10.69 -25.82 8.79
CA ALA A 148 11.34 -24.52 8.91
C ALA A 148 11.99 -24.09 7.58
N ASN A 149 12.59 -25.02 6.84
CA ASN A 149 13.17 -24.75 5.53
C ASN A 149 12.11 -24.38 4.48
N ILE A 150 10.97 -25.08 4.46
CA ILE A 150 9.87 -24.77 3.54
C ILE A 150 9.32 -23.36 3.82
N VAL A 151 9.08 -23.05 5.09
CA VAL A 151 8.59 -21.72 5.50
C VAL A 151 9.61 -20.63 5.21
N PHE A 152 10.90 -20.91 5.40
CA PHE A 152 11.99 -20.01 5.04
C PHE A 152 12.01 -19.70 3.53
N VAL A 153 12.03 -20.72 2.68
CA VAL A 153 12.07 -20.55 1.22
C VAL A 153 10.81 -19.86 0.72
N GLY A 154 9.64 -20.30 1.18
CA GLY A 154 8.35 -19.71 0.79
C GLY A 154 8.23 -18.25 1.22
N SER A 155 8.43 -17.96 2.51
CA SER A 155 8.34 -16.59 3.04
C SER A 155 9.45 -15.69 2.49
N GLY A 156 10.64 -16.23 2.28
CA GLY A 156 11.78 -15.52 1.72
C GLY A 156 11.56 -15.11 0.27
N THR A 157 10.96 -15.99 -0.54
CA THR A 157 10.57 -15.68 -1.91
C THR A 157 9.54 -14.56 -1.95
N ILE A 158 8.50 -14.64 -1.10
CA ILE A 158 7.46 -13.59 -0.99
C ILE A 158 8.08 -12.26 -0.55
N GLY A 159 8.94 -12.28 0.47
CA GLY A 159 9.61 -11.09 1.00
C GLY A 159 10.54 -10.43 0.00
N LEU A 160 11.40 -11.21 -0.66
CA LEU A 160 12.37 -10.73 -1.62
C LEU A 160 11.69 -10.22 -2.91
N TRP A 161 10.73 -10.98 -3.44
CA TRP A 161 9.95 -10.57 -4.60
C TRP A 161 9.10 -9.33 -4.29
N GLY A 162 8.47 -9.30 -3.12
CA GLY A 162 7.70 -8.14 -2.65
C GLY A 162 8.57 -6.89 -2.48
N ALA A 163 9.77 -7.02 -1.91
CA ALA A 163 10.72 -5.92 -1.78
C ALA A 163 11.19 -5.42 -3.15
N TRP A 164 11.49 -6.34 -4.07
CA TRP A 164 11.82 -5.99 -5.45
C TRP A 164 10.66 -5.23 -6.13
N ALA A 165 9.43 -5.72 -6.01
CA ALA A 165 8.25 -5.08 -6.57
C ALA A 165 7.94 -3.72 -5.90
N ALA A 166 8.26 -3.54 -4.61
CA ALA A 166 8.08 -2.26 -3.91
C ALA A 166 9.01 -1.18 -4.46
N VAL A 167 10.28 -1.55 -4.67
CA VAL A 167 11.34 -0.64 -5.13
C VAL A 167 11.25 -0.38 -6.64
N PHE A 168 11.08 -1.44 -7.43
CA PHE A 168 11.19 -1.38 -8.89
C PHE A 168 9.85 -1.46 -9.62
N GLY A 169 8.76 -1.87 -8.96
CA GLY A 169 7.44 -1.98 -9.59
C GLY A 169 6.81 -0.63 -9.97
N ASP A 170 7.35 0.48 -9.45
CA ASP A 170 6.91 1.84 -9.77
C ASP A 170 7.87 2.50 -10.77
N SER A 171 8.06 1.83 -11.91
CA SER A 171 8.71 2.42 -13.07
C SER A 171 7.71 3.35 -13.79
N SER A 172 7.33 4.45 -13.14
CA SER A 172 6.51 5.47 -13.77
C SER A 172 7.25 6.03 -14.98
N SER A 173 6.59 6.03 -16.15
CA SER A 173 7.09 6.68 -17.37
C SER A 173 7.37 8.15 -17.10
N VAL A 174 6.71 8.81 -16.14
CA VAL A 174 6.93 10.22 -15.82
C VAL A 174 7.89 10.39 -14.63
N SER A 175 8.84 11.32 -14.77
CA SER A 175 9.82 11.68 -13.74
C SER A 175 9.16 12.39 -12.55
N LYS A 176 9.40 11.89 -11.34
CA LYS A 176 8.89 12.50 -10.09
C LYS A 176 9.58 13.82 -9.73
N LYS A 177 10.78 14.07 -10.25
CA LYS A 177 11.58 15.28 -9.96
C LYS A 177 11.23 16.45 -10.88
N THR A 178 10.80 16.15 -12.11
CA THR A 178 10.60 17.16 -13.16
C THR A 178 9.22 17.13 -13.82
N GLY A 179 8.37 16.16 -13.50
CA GLY A 179 7.05 15.99 -14.11
C GLY A 179 7.07 15.67 -15.61
N ALA A 180 8.27 15.54 -16.21
CA ALA A 180 8.45 15.24 -17.62
C ALA A 180 8.36 13.73 -17.87
N ASP A 181 7.68 13.34 -18.94
CA ASP A 181 7.70 11.97 -19.43
C ASP A 181 9.16 11.57 -19.75
N LYS A 182 9.65 10.51 -19.11
CA LYS A 182 11.01 9.97 -19.24
C LYS A 182 11.25 9.47 -20.66
N HIS A 183 10.22 9.06 -21.40
CA HIS A 183 10.35 8.75 -22.83
C HIS A 183 10.60 9.99 -23.71
N THR A 184 10.35 11.19 -23.18
CA THR A 184 10.67 12.47 -23.83
C THR A 184 11.82 13.23 -23.16
N SER A 185 12.35 12.71 -22.05
CA SER A 185 13.46 13.33 -21.36
C SER A 185 14.73 13.17 -22.19
N ALA A 186 15.27 14.31 -22.61
CA ALA A 186 16.42 14.46 -23.49
C ALA A 186 17.72 13.97 -22.84
N PHE A 187 17.83 12.68 -22.55
CA PHE A 187 19.08 12.11 -22.10
C PHE A 187 20.02 11.97 -23.32
N ILE A 188 21.06 12.81 -23.31
CA ILE A 188 22.21 12.89 -24.21
C ILE A 188 21.98 13.56 -25.59
N PHE A 189 20.78 13.56 -26.15
CA PHE A 189 20.49 14.37 -27.35
C PHE A 189 19.29 15.29 -27.11
N GLY A 190 19.57 16.58 -26.94
CA GLY A 190 18.60 17.65 -26.81
C GLY A 190 17.72 17.76 -28.07
N ASN A 191 16.64 16.98 -28.11
CA ASN A 191 15.70 17.04 -29.22
C ASN A 191 14.82 18.29 -29.11
N LYS A 192 15.34 19.43 -29.61
CA LYS A 192 14.62 20.71 -29.71
C LYS A 192 13.27 20.59 -30.43
N SER A 193 13.10 19.58 -31.30
CA SER A 193 11.85 19.38 -32.03
C SER A 193 10.70 18.94 -31.12
N ALA A 194 10.93 18.03 -30.16
CA ALA A 194 9.88 17.53 -29.26
C ALA A 194 9.32 18.62 -28.34
N ALA A 195 10.19 19.47 -27.78
CA ALA A 195 9.78 20.62 -26.98
C ALA A 195 8.99 21.65 -27.80
N SER A 196 9.33 21.83 -29.09
CA SER A 196 8.60 22.74 -29.98
C SER A 196 7.20 22.22 -30.35
N VAL A 197 7.05 20.90 -30.49
CA VAL A 197 5.76 20.24 -30.75
C VAL A 197 4.84 20.35 -29.53
N GLN A 198 5.36 20.06 -28.33
CA GLN A 198 4.61 20.25 -27.08
C GLN A 198 4.19 21.71 -26.85
N LYS A 199 5.07 22.69 -27.16
CA LYS A 199 4.75 24.12 -27.11
C LYS A 199 3.64 24.50 -28.09
N LYS A 200 3.66 23.97 -29.32
CA LYS A 200 2.61 24.19 -30.33
C LYS A 200 1.27 23.59 -29.89
N GLU A 201 1.26 22.37 -29.36
CA GLU A 201 0.04 21.75 -28.86
C GLU A 201 -0.56 22.48 -27.65
N TRP A 202 0.29 22.94 -26.72
CA TRP A 202 -0.16 23.76 -25.59
C TRP A 202 -0.77 25.09 -26.03
N LEU A 203 -0.16 25.77 -27.00
CA LEU A 203 -0.71 27.00 -27.59
C LEU A 203 -2.04 26.73 -28.33
N LYS A 204 -2.19 25.58 -28.98
CA LYS A 204 -3.44 25.18 -29.66
C LYS A 204 -4.57 24.94 -28.65
N LYS A 205 -4.28 24.27 -27.52
CA LYS A 205 -5.24 24.06 -26.43
C LYS A 205 -5.67 25.34 -25.71
N ARG A 206 -4.87 26.41 -25.75
CA ARG A 206 -5.22 27.74 -25.17
C ARG A 206 -6.06 28.62 -26.09
N LYS A 207 -6.13 28.30 -27.38
CA LYS A 207 -6.88 29.06 -28.39
C LYS A 207 -8.22 28.41 -28.77
N ALA A 208 -8.45 27.16 -28.36
CA ALA A 208 -9.76 26.52 -28.36
C ALA A 208 -10.45 26.83 -27.03
#